data_AF-A0A7C1DPI8-F1
#
_entry.id   AF-A0A7C1DPI8-F1
#
_cell.length_a   1.000
_cell.length_b   1.000
_cell.length_c   1.000
_cell.angle_alpha   90.00
_cell.angle_beta   90.00
_cell.angle_gamma   90.00
#
_symmetry.space_group_name_H-M   'P 1'
#
loop_
_entity.id
_entity.type
_entity.pdbx_description
1 polymer ?
#
loop_
_entity_poly.entity_id
_entity_poly.type
_entity_poly.pdbx_seq_one_letter_code
_entity_poly.pdbx_strand_id
1 'polypeptide(L)'
;MRGLAVVLFVPALAVWAEDALETASDFDTAVPVTTIDEEYQYVYDQVCPMCGGRYEVTEQSLVFDEDGVPYDILHAKCGGCGAERDFYFDVSALPWFSGAWDEE
;
A
#
# COMPACT_ATOMS: atom_id res chain seq x y z
N MET A 1 -53.72 -15.23 39.85
CA MET A 1 -53.35 -16.11 38.72
C MET A 1 -51.95 -15.71 38.30
N ARG A 2 -51.01 -16.66 38.35
CA ARG A 2 -49.55 -16.42 38.30
C ARG A 2 -49.11 -16.06 36.88
N GLY A 3 -48.46 -14.91 36.73
CA GLY A 3 -47.84 -14.48 35.48
C GLY A 3 -46.64 -15.36 35.13
N LEU A 4 -46.59 -15.76 33.86
CA LEU A 4 -45.54 -16.59 33.27
C LEU A 4 -44.24 -15.78 33.19
N ALA A 5 -43.17 -16.23 33.86
CA ALA A 5 -41.84 -15.69 33.65
C ALA A 5 -41.28 -16.25 32.33
N VAL A 6 -41.10 -15.40 31.33
CA VAL A 6 -40.36 -15.75 30.11
C VAL A 6 -38.88 -15.77 30.47
N VAL A 7 -38.31 -16.96 30.58
CA VAL A 7 -36.85 -17.13 30.70
C VAL A 7 -36.29 -16.90 29.30
N LEU A 8 -35.73 -15.71 29.06
CA LEU A 8 -34.91 -15.47 27.87
C LEU A 8 -33.59 -16.20 28.05
N PHE A 9 -33.45 -17.33 27.35
CA PHE A 9 -32.18 -18.01 27.20
C PHE A 9 -31.38 -17.22 26.15
N VAL A 10 -30.48 -16.35 26.60
CA VAL A 10 -29.49 -15.72 25.73
C VAL A 10 -28.35 -16.73 25.57
N PRO A 11 -28.12 -17.30 24.38
CA PRO A 11 -26.94 -18.12 24.18
C PRO A 11 -25.71 -17.21 24.27
N ALA A 12 -24.92 -17.40 25.32
CA ALA A 12 -23.53 -17.00 25.34
C ALA A 12 -22.83 -17.76 24.22
N LEU A 13 -22.35 -17.03 23.20
CA LEU A 13 -21.19 -17.30 22.33
C LEU A 13 -21.35 -16.50 21.04
N ALA A 14 -21.01 -15.23 21.14
CA ALA A 14 -20.69 -14.36 20.02
C ALA A 14 -19.67 -13.34 20.53
N VAL A 15 -18.50 -13.82 20.94
CA VAL A 15 -17.28 -13.04 20.74
C VAL A 15 -17.13 -12.97 19.22
N TRP A 16 -17.63 -11.90 18.63
CA TRP A 16 -17.28 -11.58 17.25
C TRP A 16 -15.93 -10.91 17.35
N ALA A 17 -14.94 -11.53 16.69
CA ALA A 17 -13.58 -11.07 16.64
C ALA A 17 -13.55 -9.61 16.21
N GLU A 18 -13.23 -8.72 17.16
CA GLU A 18 -12.92 -7.30 16.88
C GLU A 18 -11.44 -7.14 16.51
N ASP A 19 -10.74 -8.24 16.28
CA ASP A 19 -9.29 -8.35 16.18
C ASP A 19 -8.92 -9.11 14.89
N ALA A 20 -8.06 -8.51 14.07
CA ALA A 20 -7.46 -9.03 12.84
C ALA A 20 -8.30 -8.97 11.53
N LEU A 21 -8.78 -7.77 11.18
CA LEU A 21 -8.58 -7.29 9.80
C LEU A 21 -7.58 -6.14 9.92
N GLU A 22 -6.32 -6.49 10.16
CA GLU A 22 -5.23 -5.55 9.86
C GLU A 22 -5.41 -5.20 8.38
N THR A 23 -5.77 -3.94 8.13
CA THR A 23 -5.94 -3.45 6.76
C THR A 23 -4.54 -3.50 6.18
N ALA A 24 -4.31 -4.38 5.19
CA ALA A 24 -3.01 -4.45 4.52
C ALA A 24 -2.61 -3.03 4.12
N SER A 25 -1.42 -2.63 4.56
CA SER A 25 -0.86 -1.33 4.21
C SER A 25 -0.67 -1.29 2.69
N ASP A 26 -0.80 -0.12 2.07
CA ASP A 26 -0.46 0.04 0.65
C ASP A 26 0.98 -0.44 0.37
N PHE A 27 1.87 -0.37 1.38
CA PHE A 27 3.24 -0.85 1.35
C PHE A 27 3.40 -2.38 1.30
N ASP A 28 2.40 -3.17 1.74
CA ASP A 28 2.45 -4.65 1.64
C ASP A 28 2.51 -5.13 0.18
N THR A 29 2.14 -4.26 -0.76
CA THR A 29 2.18 -4.51 -2.20
C THR A 29 3.25 -3.69 -2.93
N ALA A 30 4.15 -3.04 -2.19
CA ALA A 30 5.23 -2.26 -2.76
C ALA A 30 6.15 -3.14 -3.61
N VAL A 31 6.58 -2.61 -4.75
CA VAL A 31 7.47 -3.32 -5.67
C VAL A 31 8.91 -3.10 -5.22
N PRO A 32 9.68 -4.16 -4.88
CA PRO A 32 11.07 -3.99 -4.51
C PRO A 32 11.92 -3.61 -5.72
N VAL A 33 12.77 -2.60 -5.55
CA VAL A 33 13.67 -2.08 -6.59
C VAL A 33 15.08 -1.89 -6.06
N THR A 34 16.05 -1.91 -6.97
CA THR A 34 17.48 -1.69 -6.67
C THR A 34 18.05 -0.45 -7.35
N THR A 35 17.28 0.19 -8.22
CA THR A 35 17.61 1.46 -8.88
C THR A 35 16.37 2.33 -9.07
N ILE A 36 16.55 3.65 -9.17
CA ILE A 36 15.45 4.58 -9.52
C ILE A 36 14.91 4.29 -10.93
N ASP A 37 15.78 3.91 -11.88
CA ASP A 37 15.35 3.59 -13.25
C ASP A 37 14.34 2.43 -13.29
N GLU A 38 14.44 1.46 -12.37
CA GLU A 38 13.47 0.36 -12.25
C GLU A 38 12.07 0.85 -11.85
N GLU A 39 11.96 1.87 -11.00
CA GLU A 39 10.68 2.46 -10.59
C GLU A 39 9.96 3.07 -11.79
N TYR A 40 10.66 3.96 -12.50
CA TYR A 40 10.12 4.67 -13.66
C TYR A 40 9.80 3.72 -14.80
N GLN A 41 10.66 2.71 -15.04
CA GLN A 41 10.41 1.67 -16.04
C GLN A 41 9.16 0.86 -15.67
N TYR A 42 8.99 0.51 -14.39
CA TYR A 42 7.80 -0.20 -13.94
C TYR A 42 6.52 0.60 -14.24
N VAL A 43 6.48 1.89 -13.90
CA VAL A 43 5.34 2.78 -14.20
C VAL A 43 5.10 2.87 -15.71
N TYR A 44 6.15 3.04 -16.50
CA TYR A 44 6.07 3.14 -17.97
C TYR A 44 5.45 1.89 -18.61
N ASP A 45 5.79 0.71 -18.09
CA ASP A 45 5.27 -0.57 -18.59
C ASP A 45 3.80 -0.79 -18.23
N GLN A 46 3.26 -0.08 -17.22
CA GLN A 46 1.85 -0.16 -16.89
C GLN A 46 0.95 0.51 -17.94
N VAL A 47 -0.22 -0.09 -18.11
CA VAL A 47 -1.30 0.46 -18.93
C VAL A 47 -2.51 0.77 -18.05
N CYS A 48 -3.19 1.88 -18.36
CA CYS A 48 -4.40 2.25 -17.65
C CYS A 48 -5.50 1.21 -17.90
N PRO A 49 -6.06 0.56 -16.86
CA PRO A 49 -7.08 -0.45 -17.04
C PRO A 49 -8.40 0.11 -17.57
N MET A 50 -8.60 1.43 -17.44
CA MET A 50 -9.82 2.11 -17.86
C MET A 50 -9.84 2.44 -19.36
N CYS A 51 -8.70 2.83 -19.94
CA CYS A 51 -8.64 3.30 -21.33
C CYS A 51 -7.48 2.74 -22.17
N GLY A 52 -6.58 1.95 -21.57
CA GLY A 52 -5.39 1.43 -22.24
C GLY A 52 -4.27 2.44 -22.47
N GLY A 53 -4.42 3.70 -22.02
CA GLY A 53 -3.39 4.74 -22.12
C GLY A 53 -2.20 4.50 -21.19
N ARG A 54 -1.12 5.25 -21.39
CA ARG A 54 0.07 5.21 -20.54
C ARG A 54 -0.05 6.16 -19.35
N TYR A 55 0.63 5.82 -18.26
CA TYR A 55 0.79 6.68 -17.09
C TYR A 55 2.03 7.56 -17.24
N GLU A 56 1.91 8.80 -16.77
CA GLU A 56 3.01 9.77 -16.66
C GLU A 56 3.14 10.15 -15.19
N VAL A 57 4.36 10.06 -14.64
CA VAL A 57 4.63 10.45 -13.25
C VAL A 57 4.48 11.97 -13.12
N THR A 58 3.69 12.40 -12.13
CA THR A 58 3.41 13.81 -11.86
C THR A 58 4.02 14.31 -10.55
N GLU A 59 4.19 13.41 -9.58
CA GLU A 59 4.78 13.73 -8.27
C GLU A 59 5.46 12.47 -7.70
N GLN A 60 6.45 12.70 -6.85
CA GLN A 60 7.23 11.67 -6.18
C GLN A 60 7.38 12.04 -4.70
N SER A 61 7.24 11.06 -3.81
CA SER A 61 7.36 11.25 -2.36
C SER A 61 8.08 10.08 -1.71
N LEU A 62 9.21 10.38 -1.05
CA LEU A 62 9.90 9.45 -0.17
C LEU A 62 9.26 9.47 1.22
N VAL A 63 8.84 8.30 1.69
CA VAL A 63 8.23 8.11 3.01
C VAL A 63 8.92 6.97 3.76
N PHE A 64 8.69 6.89 5.07
CA PHE A 64 9.19 5.82 5.92
C PHE A 64 8.02 5.26 6.71
N ASP A 65 7.96 3.95 6.88
CA ASP A 65 7.00 3.32 7.79
C ASP A 65 7.43 3.47 9.26
N GLU A 66 6.64 2.87 10.18
CA GLU A 66 6.91 2.93 11.61
C GLU A 66 8.20 2.21 12.02
N ASP A 67 8.68 1.25 11.21
CA ASP A 67 9.94 0.53 11.41
C ASP A 67 11.13 1.24 10.73
N GLY A 68 10.88 2.34 10.02
CA GLY A 68 11.90 3.11 9.31
C GLY A 68 12.29 2.53 7.96
N VAL A 69 11.49 1.62 7.38
CA VAL A 69 11.70 1.12 6.03
C VAL A 69 11.34 2.24 5.03
N PRO A 70 12.23 2.57 4.07
CA PRO A 70 11.97 3.62 3.10
C PRO A 70 11.12 3.10 1.93
N TYR A 71 10.11 3.86 1.55
CA TYR A 71 9.31 3.63 0.36
C TYR A 71 9.26 4.87 -0.50
N ASP A 72 9.29 4.68 -1.82
CA ASP A 72 9.03 5.76 -2.77
C ASP A 72 7.62 5.62 -3.35
N ILE A 73 6.89 6.73 -3.39
CA ILE A 73 5.53 6.81 -3.93
C ILE A 73 5.58 7.67 -5.18
N LEU A 74 5.31 7.06 -6.33
CA LEU A 74 5.12 7.77 -7.60
C LEU A 74 3.63 7.98 -7.86
N HIS A 75 3.18 9.22 -7.74
CA HIS A 75 1.85 9.63 -8.19
C HIS A 75 1.89 9.81 -9.70
N ALA A 76 1.01 9.10 -10.41
CA ALA A 76 0.97 9.14 -11.85
C ALA A 76 -0.43 9.41 -12.39
N LYS A 77 -0.48 10.04 -13.56
CA LYS A 77 -1.71 10.38 -14.27
C LYS A 77 -1.73 9.74 -15.65
N CYS A 78 -2.84 9.13 -16.02
CA CYS A 78 -3.00 8.57 -17.35
C CYS A 78 -3.14 9.71 -18.38
N GLY A 79 -2.25 9.77 -19.37
CA GLY A 79 -2.31 10.77 -20.44
C GLY A 79 -3.54 10.64 -21.35
N GLY A 80 -4.20 9.47 -21.34
CA GLY A 80 -5.39 9.21 -22.17
C GLY A 80 -6.72 9.62 -21.54
N CYS A 81 -6.96 9.24 -20.28
CA CYS A 81 -8.24 9.51 -19.60
C CYS A 81 -8.13 10.40 -18.36
N GLY A 82 -6.91 10.75 -17.94
CA GLY A 82 -6.67 11.57 -16.75
C GLY A 82 -6.85 10.82 -15.43
N ALA A 83 -7.12 9.51 -15.44
CA ALA A 83 -7.20 8.71 -14.21
C ALA A 83 -5.85 8.73 -13.48
N GLU A 84 -5.89 8.88 -12.17
CA GLU A 84 -4.72 8.95 -11.31
C GLU A 84 -4.50 7.60 -10.60
N ARG A 85 -3.23 7.30 -10.31
CA ARG A 85 -2.82 6.07 -9.63
C ARG A 85 -1.49 6.30 -8.91
N ASP A 86 -1.38 5.70 -7.74
CA ASP A 86 -0.16 5.68 -6.95
C ASP A 86 0.57 4.34 -7.17
N PHE A 87 1.89 4.43 -7.26
CA PHE A 87 2.79 3.28 -7.33
C PHE A 87 3.75 3.34 -6.14
N TYR A 88 3.80 2.25 -5.39
CA TYR A 88 4.60 2.13 -4.17
C TYR A 88 5.81 1.24 -4.46
N PHE A 89 6.99 1.71 -4.08
CA PHE A 89 8.25 1.01 -4.28
C PHE A 89 8.98 0.85 -2.96
N ASP A 90 9.42 -0.37 -2.66
CA ASP A 90 10.34 -0.62 -1.56
C ASP A 90 11.75 -0.31 -2.08
N VAL A 91 12.33 0.75 -1.53
CA VAL A 91 13.63 1.28 -1.92
C VAL A 91 14.71 0.96 -0.90
N SER A 92 14.45 0.08 0.07
CA SER A 92 15.39 -0.31 1.12
C SER A 92 16.72 -0.86 0.58
N ALA A 93 16.70 -1.46 -0.62
CA ALA A 93 17.88 -2.00 -1.28
C ALA A 93 18.73 -0.95 -2.01
N LEU A 94 18.30 0.32 -2.10
CA LEU A 94 19.07 1.36 -2.77
C LEU A 94 20.36 1.68 -2.00
N PRO A 95 21.48 2.00 -2.69
CA PRO A 95 22.78 2.18 -2.06
C PRO A 95 22.79 3.19 -0.90
N TRP A 96 22.01 4.27 -0.99
CA TRP A 96 21.89 5.29 0.05
C TRP A 96 21.14 4.86 1.31
N PHE A 97 20.28 3.83 1.23
CA PHE A 97 19.58 3.27 2.40
C PHE A 97 20.27 2.05 2.98
N SER A 98 21.04 1.32 2.17
CA SER A 98 21.73 0.09 2.58
C SER A 98 22.96 0.29 3.48
N GLY A 99 23.30 1.54 3.86
CA GLY A 99 24.54 1.83 4.60
C GLY A 99 25.82 1.63 3.78
N ALA A 100 25.72 1.51 2.45
CA ALA A 100 26.86 1.33 1.55
C ALA A 100 27.77 2.58 1.41
N TRP A 101 27.47 3.65 2.15
CA TRP A 101 28.19 4.92 2.15
C TRP A 101 28.49 5.38 3.58
N ASP A 102 28.97 4.48 4.44
CA ASP A 102 29.81 4.93 5.56
C ASP A 102 31.18 5.31 4.98
N GLU A 103 31.42 6.61 4.82
CA GLU A 103 32.65 7.21 4.28
C GLU A 103 33.88 6.86 5.16
N GLU A 104 34.98 6.48 4.50
CA GLU A 104 36.35 6.40 5.05
C GLU A 104 36.88 7.73 5.60
#